data_AF-A0A0G0V428-F1
#
_entry.id   AF-A0A0G0V428-F1
#
_cell.length_a   1.000
_cell.length_b   1.000
_cell.length_c   1.000
_cell.angle_alpha   90.00
_cell.angle_beta   90.00
_cell.angle_gamma   90.00
#
_symmetry.space_group_name_H-M   'P 1'
#
loop_
_entity.id
_entity.type
_entity.pdbx_description
1 polymer ?
#
loop_
_entity_poly.entity_id
_entity_poly.type
_entity_poly.pdbx_seq_one_letter_code
_entity_poly.pdbx_strand_id
1 'polypeptide(L)'
;MADFVSYTVVYTILGIPVDTDRVRIIGVAKDSPAEAVGLKIEDVVVSVGDRELKKAAELTEEVAKYKGRKVEIVVDRKGEKELFVIPVREKAPDGQGLLGLVISNTEMKKIKWYEFYKGIGAGFKEAYFWGKIIFDGVTKMVGGLLKGQVPKDVSGPIGMYQATSSIRMNQGILAVVHFFGVVSVNLAIVNVLPFPALDGGRIIFVF
;
A
#
# COMPACT_ATOMS: atom_id res chain seq x y z
N MET A 1 16.26 9.04 11.37
CA MET A 1 16.38 8.36 12.70
C MET A 1 15.03 8.27 13.39
N ALA A 2 14.25 9.37 13.46
CA ALA A 2 12.88 9.36 13.99
C ALA A 2 11.91 8.45 13.20
N ASP A 3 12.09 8.36 11.88
CA ASP A 3 11.34 7.48 10.97
C ASP A 3 11.50 6.01 11.34
N PHE A 4 12.74 5.54 11.46
CA PHE A 4 13.06 4.16 11.84
C PHE A 4 12.49 3.77 13.22
N VAL A 5 12.59 4.67 14.20
CA VAL A 5 12.05 4.45 15.55
C VAL A 5 10.53 4.33 15.50
N SER A 6 9.86 5.18 14.72
CA SER A 6 8.40 5.16 14.58
C SER A 6 7.89 3.83 14.02
N TYR A 7 8.50 3.32 12.94
CA TYR A 7 8.14 2.01 12.38
C TYR A 7 8.48 0.86 13.34
N THR A 8 9.63 0.91 14.00
CA THR A 8 10.03 -0.12 14.97
C THR A 8 9.01 -0.24 16.10
N VAL A 9 8.55 0.88 16.65
CA VAL A 9 7.51 0.90 17.68
C VAL A 9 6.20 0.32 17.16
N VAL A 10 5.76 0.73 15.97
CA VAL A 10 4.52 0.25 15.35
C VAL A 10 4.57 -1.27 15.11
N TYR A 11 5.62 -1.80 14.48
CA TYR A 11 5.73 -3.23 14.20
C TYR A 11 6.02 -4.10 15.43
N THR A 12 6.59 -3.51 16.49
CA THR A 12 6.73 -4.23 17.76
C THR A 12 5.38 -4.42 18.45
N ILE A 13 4.48 -3.42 18.36
CA ILE A 13 3.16 -3.45 18.99
C ILE A 13 2.13 -4.22 18.15
N LEU A 14 2.08 -3.96 16.83
CA LEU A 14 1.10 -4.56 15.92
C LEU A 14 1.53 -5.93 15.38
N GLY A 15 2.80 -6.28 15.52
CA GLY A 15 3.39 -7.43 14.84
C GLY A 15 4.05 -7.04 13.53
N ILE A 16 4.74 -8.00 12.91
CA ILE A 16 5.45 -7.77 11.64
C ILE A 16 4.60 -8.25 10.47
N PRO A 17 4.68 -7.58 9.30
CA PRO A 17 4.13 -8.09 8.07
C PRO A 17 4.88 -9.38 7.69
N VAL A 18 4.14 -10.47 7.52
CA VAL A 18 4.68 -11.74 7.03
C VAL A 18 3.97 -12.10 5.74
N ASP A 19 4.74 -12.39 4.70
CA ASP A 19 4.19 -12.91 3.46
C ASP A 19 3.54 -14.28 3.69
N THR A 20 2.35 -14.44 3.13
CA THR A 20 1.57 -15.66 3.18
C THR A 20 1.29 -16.16 1.78
N ASP A 21 1.07 -17.46 1.64
CA ASP A 21 0.64 -18.09 0.39
C ASP A 21 -0.89 -17.97 0.19
N ARG A 22 -1.50 -16.89 0.68
CA ARG A 22 -2.94 -16.65 0.65
C ARG A 22 -3.21 -15.25 0.14
N VAL A 23 -4.20 -15.10 -0.73
CA VAL A 23 -4.59 -13.81 -1.27
C VAL A 23 -5.86 -13.35 -0.56
N ARG A 24 -5.74 -12.50 0.45
CA ARG A 24 -6.87 -12.00 1.24
C ARG A 24 -7.42 -10.70 0.64
N ILE A 25 -8.74 -10.60 0.58
CA ILE A 25 -9.43 -9.36 0.22
C ILE A 25 -9.47 -8.45 1.44
N ILE A 26 -8.82 -7.29 1.34
CA ILE A 26 -8.76 -6.26 2.40
C ILE A 26 -9.65 -5.04 2.09
N GLY A 27 -10.24 -5.00 0.90
CA GLY A 27 -11.15 -3.94 0.50
C GLY A 27 -11.91 -4.30 -0.77
N VAL A 28 -13.13 -3.79 -0.88
CA VAL A 28 -13.99 -3.93 -2.06
C VAL A 28 -14.47 -2.52 -2.43
N ALA A 29 -14.21 -2.11 -3.67
CA ALA A 29 -14.64 -0.80 -4.15
C ALA A 29 -16.16 -0.78 -4.38
N LYS A 30 -16.80 0.36 -4.10
CA LYS A 30 -18.21 0.59 -4.41
C LYS A 30 -18.45 0.55 -5.93
N ASP A 31 -19.63 0.08 -6.31
CA ASP A 31 -20.09 -0.08 -7.69
C ASP A 31 -19.15 -0.96 -8.53
N SER A 32 -18.49 -1.93 -7.89
CA SER A 32 -17.53 -2.83 -8.52
C SER A 32 -18.11 -4.20 -8.89
N PRO A 33 -17.53 -4.91 -9.89
CA PRO A 33 -17.91 -6.28 -10.18
C PRO A 33 -17.80 -7.20 -8.96
N ALA A 34 -16.77 -7.01 -8.14
CA ALA A 34 -16.58 -7.75 -6.89
C ALA A 34 -17.70 -7.48 -5.89
N GLU A 35 -18.13 -6.23 -5.73
CA GLU A 35 -19.27 -5.88 -4.86
C GLU A 35 -20.58 -6.48 -5.40
N ALA A 36 -20.81 -6.39 -6.71
CA ALA A 36 -22.03 -6.86 -7.37
C ALA A 36 -22.25 -8.38 -7.19
N VAL A 37 -21.17 -9.17 -7.13
CA VAL A 37 -21.27 -10.62 -6.85
C VAL A 37 -21.25 -10.95 -5.36
N GLY A 38 -21.04 -9.96 -4.48
CA GLY A 38 -21.06 -10.15 -3.03
C GLY A 38 -19.74 -10.65 -2.42
N LEU A 39 -18.59 -10.36 -3.03
CA LEU A 39 -17.30 -10.56 -2.37
C LEU A 39 -17.16 -9.61 -1.17
N LYS A 40 -16.49 -10.09 -0.11
CA LYS A 40 -16.39 -9.39 1.16
C LYS A 40 -14.94 -9.27 1.61
N ILE A 41 -14.70 -8.30 2.49
CA ILE A 41 -13.45 -8.18 3.23
C ILE A 41 -13.26 -9.45 4.08
N GLU A 42 -12.02 -9.92 4.19
CA GLU A 42 -11.59 -11.19 4.80
C GLU A 42 -11.79 -12.46 3.95
N ASP A 43 -12.41 -12.38 2.77
CA ASP A 43 -12.45 -13.52 1.85
C ASP A 43 -11.02 -13.85 1.36
N VAL A 44 -10.69 -15.14 1.30
CA VAL A 44 -9.39 -15.61 0.78
C VAL A 44 -9.58 -16.19 -0.61
N VAL A 45 -8.97 -15.59 -1.62
CA VAL A 45 -9.03 -16.11 -2.99
C VAL A 45 -8.18 -17.37 -3.10
N VAL A 46 -8.82 -18.48 -3.48
CA VAL A 46 -8.19 -19.80 -3.62
C VAL A 46 -7.80 -20.06 -5.07
N SER A 47 -8.71 -19.79 -6.01
CA SER A 47 -8.47 -20.01 -7.44
C SER A 47 -9.20 -19.01 -8.32
N VAL A 48 -8.68 -18.82 -9.53
CA VAL A 48 -9.31 -18.07 -10.62
C VAL A 48 -9.29 -18.92 -11.88
N GLY A 49 -10.47 -19.23 -12.41
CA GLY A 49 -10.66 -20.31 -13.37
C GLY A 49 -10.10 -21.62 -12.83
N ASP A 50 -9.29 -22.28 -13.65
CA ASP A 50 -8.65 -23.56 -13.31
C ASP A 50 -7.32 -23.40 -12.55
N ARG A 51 -6.89 -22.16 -12.26
CA ARG A 51 -5.58 -21.90 -11.64
C ARG A 51 -5.72 -21.58 -10.16
N GLU A 52 -5.08 -22.41 -9.32
CA GLU A 52 -4.87 -22.08 -7.90
C GLU A 52 -3.88 -20.93 -7.77
N LEU A 53 -4.17 -20.03 -6.82
CA LEU A 53 -3.39 -18.82 -6.59
C LEU A 53 -2.77 -18.85 -5.20
N LYS A 54 -1.49 -18.47 -5.12
CA LYS A 54 -0.78 -18.31 -3.85
C LYS A 54 -0.36 -16.88 -3.60
N LYS A 55 -0.26 -16.06 -4.66
CA LYS A 55 0.24 -14.68 -4.57
C LYS A 55 -0.72 -13.68 -5.20
N ALA A 56 -0.75 -12.48 -4.63
CA ALA A 56 -1.57 -11.37 -5.12
C ALA A 56 -1.22 -10.97 -6.57
N ALA A 57 0.07 -11.08 -6.95
CA ALA A 57 0.52 -10.81 -8.31
C ALA A 57 -0.10 -11.79 -9.33
N GLU A 58 -0.16 -13.08 -8.98
CA GLU A 58 -0.76 -14.13 -9.82
C GLU A 58 -2.25 -13.87 -10.05
N LEU A 59 -2.97 -13.42 -9.01
CA LEU A 59 -4.38 -13.04 -9.14
C LEU A 59 -4.54 -11.93 -10.19
N THR A 60 -3.73 -10.88 -10.10
CA THR A 60 -3.82 -9.73 -11.00
C THR A 60 -3.50 -10.11 -12.45
N GLU A 61 -2.45 -10.92 -12.65
CA GLU A 61 -2.05 -11.45 -13.96
C GLU A 61 -3.11 -12.37 -14.56
N GLU A 62 -3.68 -13.26 -13.75
CA GLU A 62 -4.68 -14.23 -14.24
C GLU A 62 -5.98 -13.54 -14.62
N VAL A 63 -6.48 -12.64 -13.76
CA VAL A 63 -7.68 -11.84 -14.03
C VAL A 63 -7.53 -10.99 -15.29
N ALA A 64 -6.32 -10.48 -15.58
CA ALA A 64 -6.07 -9.68 -16.77
C ALA A 64 -6.31 -10.44 -18.08
N LYS A 65 -6.27 -11.79 -18.09
CA LYS A 65 -6.57 -12.63 -19.26
C LYS A 65 -8.06 -12.69 -19.58
N TYR A 66 -8.92 -12.41 -18.60
CA TYR A 66 -10.37 -12.49 -18.72
C TYR A 66 -11.04 -11.13 -18.99
N LYS A 67 -10.28 -10.09 -19.35
CA LYS A 67 -10.82 -8.75 -19.68
C LYS A 67 -12.00 -8.84 -20.65
N GLY A 68 -13.12 -8.24 -20.27
CA GLY A 68 -14.37 -8.24 -21.06
C GLY A 68 -15.16 -9.55 -20.99
N ARG A 69 -14.70 -10.54 -20.23
CA ARG A 69 -15.34 -11.85 -20.05
C ARG A 69 -15.65 -12.09 -18.58
N LYS A 70 -16.48 -13.10 -18.33
CA LYS A 70 -16.71 -13.60 -16.97
C LYS A 70 -15.58 -14.54 -16.59
N VAL A 71 -15.20 -14.52 -15.32
CA VAL A 71 -14.24 -15.44 -14.72
C VAL A 71 -14.84 -16.05 -13.47
N GLU A 72 -14.55 -17.33 -13.26
CA GLU A 72 -14.91 -18.06 -12.06
C GLU A 72 -13.84 -17.84 -11.00
N ILE A 73 -14.23 -17.43 -9.79
CA ILE A 73 -13.32 -17.22 -8.67
C ILE A 73 -13.82 -18.03 -7.49
N VAL A 74 -12.98 -18.91 -6.97
CA VAL A 74 -13.27 -19.64 -5.73
C VAL A 74 -12.63 -18.89 -4.59
N VAL A 75 -13.42 -18.56 -3.58
CA VAL A 75 -12.94 -17.96 -2.34
C VAL A 75 -13.24 -18.88 -1.16
N ASP A 76 -12.34 -18.89 -0.19
CA ASP A 76 -12.56 -19.47 1.13
C ASP A 76 -13.07 -18.36 2.05
N ARG A 77 -14.32 -18.49 2.47
CA ARG A 77 -14.96 -17.64 3.46
C ARG A 77 -15.17 -18.46 4.73
N LYS A 78 -14.36 -18.17 5.75
CA LYS A 78 -14.44 -18.81 7.09
C LYS A 78 -14.35 -20.34 7.05
N GLY A 79 -13.62 -20.92 6.10
CA GLY A 79 -13.43 -22.36 5.92
C GLY A 79 -14.35 -22.99 4.89
N GLU A 80 -15.31 -22.23 4.33
CA GLU A 80 -16.22 -22.71 3.29
C GLU A 80 -15.81 -22.13 1.93
N LYS A 81 -15.70 -23.01 0.93
CA LYS A 81 -15.39 -22.60 -0.44
C LYS A 81 -16.66 -22.15 -1.16
N GLU A 82 -16.70 -20.90 -1.57
CA GLU A 82 -17.76 -20.31 -2.38
C GLU A 82 -17.24 -19.99 -3.79
N LEU A 83 -18.06 -20.29 -4.81
CA LEU A 83 -17.76 -20.00 -6.22
C LEU A 83 -18.51 -18.74 -6.66
N PHE A 84 -17.78 -17.78 -7.21
CA PHE A 84 -18.33 -16.54 -7.75
C PHE A 84 -18.02 -16.42 -9.24
N VAL A 85 -19.01 -16.06 -10.04
CA VAL A 85 -18.83 -15.79 -11.47
C VAL A 85 -18.85 -14.28 -11.68
N ILE A 86 -17.68 -13.68 -11.94
CA ILE A 86 -17.49 -12.23 -11.89
C ILE A 86 -17.20 -11.69 -13.30
N PRO A 87 -17.92 -10.66 -13.77
CA PRO A 87 -17.59 -10.00 -15.03
C PRO A 87 -16.33 -9.12 -14.85
N VAL A 88 -15.27 -9.40 -15.61
CA VAL A 88 -14.03 -8.60 -15.58
C VAL A 88 -14.18 -7.39 -16.50
N ARG A 89 -13.98 -6.18 -15.96
CA ARG A 89 -14.00 -4.95 -16.77
C ARG A 89 -12.91 -4.99 -17.84
N GLU A 90 -13.19 -4.46 -19.03
CA GLU A 90 -12.14 -4.27 -20.05
C GLU A 90 -11.13 -3.19 -19.64
N LYS A 91 -11.65 -2.12 -19.03
CA LYS A 91 -10.87 -0.99 -18.51
C LYS A 91 -11.26 -0.73 -17.06
N ALA A 92 -10.27 -0.65 -16.18
CA ALA A 92 -10.49 -0.27 -14.80
C ALA A 92 -10.59 1.27 -14.67
N PRO A 93 -11.49 1.79 -13.83
CA PRO A 93 -11.48 3.20 -13.40
C PRO A 93 -10.14 3.55 -12.73
N ASP A 94 -9.78 4.84 -12.74
CA ASP A 94 -8.57 5.32 -12.07
C ASP A 94 -8.60 4.97 -10.58
N GLY A 95 -7.51 4.34 -10.11
CA GLY A 95 -7.38 3.89 -8.71
C GLY A 95 -8.09 2.57 -8.36
N GLN A 96 -8.71 1.87 -9.33
CA GLN A 96 -9.32 0.56 -9.11
C GLN A 96 -8.66 -0.54 -9.95
N GLY A 97 -8.73 -1.78 -9.47
CA GLY A 97 -8.42 -2.96 -10.29
C GLY A 97 -9.58 -3.36 -11.21
N LEU A 98 -9.34 -4.31 -12.13
CA LEU A 98 -10.36 -4.80 -13.08
C LEU A 98 -11.62 -5.37 -12.41
N LEU A 99 -11.46 -5.91 -11.20
CA LEU A 99 -12.55 -6.42 -10.35
C LEU A 99 -13.00 -5.43 -9.28
N GLY A 100 -12.24 -4.36 -9.03
CA GLY A 100 -12.46 -3.44 -7.90
C GLY A 100 -12.10 -4.04 -6.53
N LEU A 101 -11.13 -4.96 -6.47
CA LEU A 101 -10.62 -5.55 -5.24
C LEU A 101 -9.34 -4.86 -4.77
N VAL A 102 -9.20 -4.73 -3.45
CA VAL A 102 -7.93 -4.46 -2.78
C VAL A 102 -7.49 -5.75 -2.10
N ILE A 103 -6.32 -6.26 -2.47
CA ILE A 103 -5.81 -7.56 -2.04
C ILE A 103 -4.50 -7.42 -1.28
N SER A 104 -4.29 -8.31 -0.31
CA SER A 104 -3.03 -8.44 0.43
C SER A 104 -2.62 -9.91 0.45
N ASN A 105 -1.33 -10.16 0.23
CA ASN A 105 -0.69 -11.44 0.51
C ASN A 105 0.05 -11.44 1.85
N THR A 106 -0.06 -10.36 2.61
CA THR A 106 0.68 -10.16 3.85
C THR A 106 -0.28 -10.13 5.03
N GLU A 107 0.06 -10.88 6.08
CA GLU A 107 -0.66 -10.87 7.35
C GLU A 107 0.19 -10.26 8.46
N MET A 108 -0.45 -9.49 9.33
CA MET A 108 0.20 -8.95 10.52
C MET A 108 0.32 -10.05 11.57
N LYS A 109 1.52 -10.59 11.74
CA LYS A 109 1.79 -11.62 12.73
C LYS A 109 2.33 -10.97 14.00
N LYS A 110 1.56 -11.05 15.09
CA LYS A 110 2.03 -10.65 16.42
C LYS A 110 3.32 -11.40 16.75
N ILE A 111 4.37 -10.63 17.02
CA ILE A 111 5.65 -11.16 17.45
C ILE A 111 5.63 -11.33 18.97
N LYS A 112 6.34 -12.35 19.47
CA LYS A 112 6.50 -12.50 20.92
C LYS A 112 7.42 -11.41 21.45
N TRP A 113 7.27 -11.04 22.73
CA TRP A 113 8.02 -9.93 23.34
C TRP A 113 9.55 -10.06 23.20
N TYR A 114 10.08 -11.28 23.19
CA TYR A 114 11.51 -11.57 23.02
C TYR A 114 12.00 -11.48 21.57
N GLU A 115 11.11 -11.34 20.58
CA GLU A 115 11.43 -11.22 19.16
C GLU A 115 11.46 -9.77 18.67
N PHE A 116 11.58 -8.79 19.58
CA PHE A 116 11.55 -7.34 19.26
C PHE A 116 12.53 -6.93 18.15
N TYR A 117 13.66 -7.63 18.02
CA TYR A 117 14.64 -7.41 16.95
C TYR A 117 14.05 -7.63 15.54
N LYS A 118 13.00 -8.45 15.40
CA LYS A 118 12.27 -8.60 14.12
C LYS A 118 11.52 -7.32 13.77
N GLY A 119 11.02 -6.59 14.77
CA GLY A 119 10.40 -5.26 14.59
C GLY A 119 11.39 -4.22 14.06
N ILE A 120 12.66 -4.28 14.48
CA ILE A 120 13.75 -3.46 13.92
C ILE A 120 13.97 -3.79 12.44
N GLY A 121 14.10 -5.08 12.11
CA GLY A 121 14.27 -5.50 10.72
C GLY A 121 13.10 -5.10 9.82
N ALA A 122 11.86 -5.25 10.31
CA ALA A 122 10.66 -4.80 9.62
C ALA A 122 10.62 -3.28 9.45
N GLY A 123 10.98 -2.52 10.48
CA GLY A 123 11.01 -1.06 10.43
C GLY A 123 12.00 -0.51 9.40
N PHE A 124 13.17 -1.13 9.25
CA PHE A 124 14.12 -0.78 8.18
C PHE A 124 13.56 -1.10 6.79
N LYS A 125 12.96 -2.28 6.60
CA LYS A 125 12.35 -2.67 5.31
C LYS A 125 11.24 -1.71 4.92
N GLU A 126 10.38 -1.34 5.86
CA GLU A 126 9.29 -0.40 5.65
C GLU A 126 9.82 1.00 5.29
N ALA A 127 10.80 1.50 6.04
CA ALA A 127 11.43 2.79 5.75
C ALA A 127 12.07 2.82 4.35
N TYR A 128 12.72 1.72 3.94
CA TYR A 128 13.30 1.59 2.61
C TYR A 128 12.21 1.55 1.52
N PHE A 129 11.12 0.82 1.74
CA PHE A 129 9.98 0.72 0.82
C PHE A 129 9.34 2.10 0.58
N TRP A 130 8.95 2.80 1.65
CA TRP A 130 8.42 4.15 1.55
C TRP A 130 9.44 5.12 0.96
N GLY A 131 10.72 4.93 1.30
CA GLY A 131 11.78 5.75 0.76
C GLY A 131 11.85 5.66 -0.76
N LYS A 132 11.79 4.45 -1.33
CA LYS A 132 11.75 4.25 -2.78
C LYS A 132 10.52 4.90 -3.41
N ILE A 133 9.33 4.69 -2.85
CA ILE A 133 8.09 5.29 -3.36
C ILE A 133 8.15 6.81 -3.38
N ILE A 134 8.61 7.41 -2.28
CA ILE A 134 8.73 8.86 -2.17
C ILE A 134 9.76 9.40 -3.15
N PHE A 135 10.92 8.75 -3.27
CA PHE A 135 11.96 9.15 -4.22
C PHE A 135 11.42 9.12 -5.67
N ASP A 136 10.74 8.05 -6.07
CA ASP A 136 10.11 7.94 -7.39
C ASP A 136 9.01 9.00 -7.59
N GLY A 137 8.23 9.30 -6.55
CA GLY A 137 7.19 10.32 -6.58
C GLY A 137 7.76 11.72 -6.77
N VAL A 138 8.77 12.08 -5.97
CA VAL A 138 9.44 13.38 -6.03
C VAL A 138 10.15 13.56 -7.37
N THR A 139 10.89 12.56 -7.87
CA THR A 139 11.57 12.66 -9.18
C THR A 139 10.59 12.83 -10.33
N LYS A 140 9.46 12.12 -10.33
CA LYS A 140 8.37 12.33 -11.31
C LYS A 140 7.76 13.72 -11.21
N MET A 141 7.52 14.20 -9.99
CA MET A 141 6.99 15.55 -9.74
C MET A 141 7.90 16.62 -10.33
N VAL A 142 9.20 16.53 -10.06
CA VAL A 142 10.22 17.46 -10.58
C VAL A 142 10.30 17.39 -12.10
N GLY A 143 10.31 16.18 -12.67
CA GLY A 143 10.27 16.00 -14.12
C GLY A 143 9.01 16.57 -14.78
N GLY A 144 7.86 16.52 -14.09
CA GLY A 144 6.61 17.15 -14.51
C GLY A 144 6.67 18.67 -14.45
N LEU A 145 7.23 19.23 -13.37
CA LEU A 145 7.42 20.67 -13.21
C LEU A 145 8.30 21.26 -14.31
N LEU A 146 9.38 20.58 -14.70
CA LEU A 146 10.23 20.97 -15.84
C LEU A 146 9.48 20.96 -17.18
N LYS A 147 8.39 20.21 -17.28
CA LYS A 147 7.49 20.14 -18.44
C LYS A 147 6.28 21.09 -18.30
N GLY A 148 6.26 21.97 -17.29
CA GLY A 148 5.17 22.91 -17.02
C GLY A 148 3.93 22.29 -16.37
N GLN A 149 4.01 21.03 -15.91
CA GLN A 149 2.92 20.37 -15.19
C GLN A 149 3.04 20.69 -13.70
N VAL A 150 2.20 21.60 -13.21
CA VAL A 150 2.12 21.92 -11.78
C VAL A 150 1.27 20.85 -11.07
N PRO A 151 1.79 20.18 -10.03
CA PRO A 151 1.01 19.26 -9.22
C PRO A 151 -0.18 19.99 -8.60
N LYS A 152 -1.41 19.51 -8.86
CA LYS A 152 -2.64 20.16 -8.38
C LYS A 152 -3.02 19.77 -6.94
N ASP A 153 -2.36 18.76 -6.38
CA ASP A 153 -2.74 18.12 -5.12
C ASP A 153 -1.70 18.27 -3.99
N VAL A 154 -0.98 19.41 -3.97
CA VAL A 154 -0.02 19.69 -2.88
C VAL A 154 -0.79 20.08 -1.61
N SER A 155 -0.75 19.20 -0.62
CA SER A 155 -1.38 19.45 0.69
C SER A 155 -0.52 20.38 1.54
N GLY A 156 -1.07 21.55 1.87
CA GLY A 156 -0.44 22.51 2.80
C GLY A 156 -0.62 22.13 4.29
N PRO A 157 -0.22 23.01 5.22
CA PRO A 157 -0.29 22.76 6.68
C PRO A 157 -1.69 22.37 7.17
N ILE A 158 -2.74 22.99 6.60
CA ILE A 158 -4.14 22.68 6.93
C ILE A 158 -4.50 21.26 6.46
N GLY A 159 -4.07 20.86 5.26
CA GLY A 159 -4.26 19.50 4.75
C GLY A 159 -3.55 18.46 5.62
N MET A 160 -2.35 18.75 6.12
CA MET A 160 -1.63 17.87 7.05
C MET A 160 -2.35 17.71 8.39
N TYR A 161 -2.97 18.77 8.92
CA TYR A 161 -3.79 18.69 10.12
C TYR A 161 -5.03 17.82 9.88
N GLN A 162 -5.73 18.04 8.77
CA GLN A 162 -6.91 17.25 8.40
C GLN A 162 -6.58 15.77 8.19
N ALA A 163 -5.47 15.45 7.53
CA ALA A 163 -4.99 14.09 7.35
C ALA A 163 -4.69 13.42 8.69
N THR A 164 -3.89 14.07 9.55
CA THR A 164 -3.56 13.54 10.88
C THR A 164 -4.81 13.32 11.74
N SER A 165 -5.74 14.28 11.73
CA SER A 165 -7.02 14.18 12.46
C SER A 165 -7.86 13.00 11.96
N SER A 166 -8.01 12.88 10.64
CA SER A 166 -8.79 11.80 10.01
C SER A 166 -8.19 10.43 10.30
N ILE A 167 -6.87 10.29 10.22
CA ILE A 167 -6.16 9.05 10.55
C ILE A 167 -6.37 8.72 12.03
N ARG A 168 -6.22 9.69 12.94
CA ARG A 168 -6.44 9.47 14.37
C ARG A 168 -7.86 8.97 14.66
N MET A 169 -8.87 9.60 14.07
CA MET A 169 -10.27 9.28 14.31
C MET A 169 -10.66 7.91 13.74
N ASN A 170 -10.16 7.57 12.56
CA ASN A 170 -10.57 6.36 11.85
C ASN A 170 -9.68 5.13 12.11
N GLN A 171 -8.40 5.34 12.41
CA GLN A 171 -7.38 4.28 12.48
C GLN A 171 -6.59 4.29 13.81
N GLY A 172 -6.79 5.30 14.65
CA GLY A 172 -6.20 5.38 15.99
C GLY A 172 -4.78 5.94 16.03
N ILE A 173 -4.21 5.98 17.24
CA ILE A 173 -2.93 6.65 17.50
C ILE A 173 -1.73 5.95 16.85
N LEU A 174 -1.76 4.62 16.71
CA LEU A 174 -0.66 3.88 16.09
C LEU A 174 -0.54 4.18 14.59
N ALA A 175 -1.67 4.37 13.90
CA ALA A 175 -1.66 4.80 12.50
C ALA A 175 -1.08 6.21 12.34
N VAL A 176 -1.32 7.10 13.32
CA VAL A 176 -0.68 8.44 13.34
C VAL A 176 0.83 8.33 13.51
N VAL A 177 1.32 7.46 14.40
CA VAL A 177 2.77 7.22 14.56
C VAL A 177 3.39 6.66 13.27
N HIS A 178 2.70 5.72 12.60
CA HIS A 178 3.11 5.20 11.31
C HIS A 178 3.16 6.31 10.23
N PHE A 179 2.13 7.16 10.17
CA PHE A 179 2.07 8.30 9.26
C PHE A 179 3.23 9.29 9.49
N PHE A 180 3.57 9.59 10.75
CA PHE A 180 4.75 10.39 11.06
C PHE A 180 6.05 9.72 10.61
N GLY A 181 6.14 8.40 10.67
CA GLY A 181 7.23 7.64 10.06
C GLY A 181 7.39 7.95 8.57
N VAL A 182 6.29 7.90 7.79
CA VAL A 182 6.29 8.21 6.36
C VAL A 182 6.72 9.66 6.10
N VAL A 183 6.15 10.62 6.84
CA VAL A 183 6.49 12.05 6.71
C VAL A 183 7.97 12.30 7.01
N SER A 184 8.52 11.62 8.00
CA SER A 184 9.91 11.77 8.40
C SER A 184 10.87 11.18 7.34
N VAL A 185 10.54 10.03 6.72
CA VAL A 185 11.26 9.51 5.54
C VAL A 185 11.20 10.50 4.37
N ASN A 186 10.06 11.14 4.14
CA ASN A 186 9.91 12.14 3.08
C ASN A 186 10.83 13.35 3.30
N LEU A 187 10.90 13.87 4.52
CA LEU A 187 11.84 14.94 4.86
C LEU A 187 13.29 14.51 4.66
N ALA A 188 13.65 13.28 5.04
CA ALA A 188 15.00 12.76 4.81
C ALA A 188 15.36 12.72 3.32
N ILE A 189 14.46 12.25 2.46
CA ILE A 189 14.69 12.20 1.00
C ILE A 189 14.76 13.58 0.39
N VAL A 190 13.80 14.46 0.71
CA VAL A 190 13.77 15.83 0.20
C VAL A 190 15.03 16.60 0.60
N ASN A 191 15.57 16.34 1.79
CA ASN A 191 16.82 16.96 2.26
C ASN A 191 18.08 16.38 1.58
N VAL A 192 18.06 15.12 1.15
CA VAL A 192 19.17 14.46 0.44
C VAL A 192 19.17 14.82 -1.05
N LEU A 193 18.00 15.05 -1.64
CA LEU A 193 17.89 15.43 -3.04
C LEU A 193 18.49 16.83 -3.28
N PRO A 194 19.27 17.01 -4.36
CA PRO A 194 19.90 18.28 -4.67
C PRO A 194 18.89 19.26 -5.28
N PHE A 195 18.01 19.79 -4.45
CA PHE A 195 17.17 20.92 -4.84
C PHE A 195 17.94 22.22 -4.62
N PRO A 196 17.97 23.16 -5.59
CA PRO A 196 18.69 24.44 -5.47
C PRO A 196 18.29 25.32 -4.27
N ALA A 197 17.24 24.97 -3.52
CA ALA A 197 16.69 25.74 -2.41
C ALA A 197 16.74 25.06 -1.02
N LEU A 198 17.26 23.82 -0.90
CA LEU A 198 17.37 23.07 0.37
C LEU A 198 18.82 22.63 0.58
N ASP A 199 19.28 22.64 1.84
CA ASP A 199 20.71 22.57 2.24
C ASP A 199 21.55 21.42 1.62
N GLY A 200 20.91 20.36 1.08
CA GLY A 200 21.59 19.29 0.33
C GLY A 200 22.20 19.72 -1.00
N GLY A 201 21.75 20.83 -1.61
CA GLY A 201 22.34 21.38 -2.83
C GLY A 201 23.77 21.89 -2.65
N ARG A 202 24.17 22.27 -1.42
CA ARG A 202 25.53 22.76 -1.14
C ARG A 202 26.61 21.73 -1.45
N ILE A 203 26.32 20.43 -1.36
CA ILE A 203 27.28 19.35 -1.65
C ILE A 203 27.63 19.33 -3.16
N ILE A 204 26.69 19.72 -4.03
CA ILE A 204 26.93 19.80 -5.47
C ILE A 204 27.67 21.09 -5.87
N PHE A 205 27.55 22.16 -5.07
CA PHE A 205 28.21 23.44 -5.33
C PHE A 205 29.60 23.60 -4.69
N VAL A 206 30.18 22.54 -4.11
CA VAL A 206 31.52 22.57 -3.47
C VAL A 206 32.59 21.88 -4.34
N PHE A 207 32.37 21.79 -5.64
CA PHE A 207 33.43 21.47 -6.62
C PHE A 207 33.51 22.55 -7.69
#